data_AF-A0A3M1CAU7-F1
#
_entry.id   AF-A0A3M1CAU7-F1
#
_cell.length_a   1.000
_cell.length_b   1.000
_cell.length_c   1.000
_cell.angle_alpha   90.00
_cell.angle_beta   90.00
_cell.angle_gamma   90.00
#
_symmetry.space_group_name_H-M   'P 1'
#
loop_
_entity.id
_entity.type
_entity.pdbx_description
1 polymer ?
#
loop_
_entity_poly.entity_id
_entity_poly.type
_entity_poly.pdbx_seq_one_letter_code
_entity_poly.pdbx_strand_id
1 'polypeptide(L)'
;MTIAGISFFMYGMTLASENLQKLAANKIRGLISKLSDRPIVGVFVGILLTILIQSSGAVTSMLVGLGTAGVVTLQQVMGVILGTAIGTTITVQILSLNVAQYGLPLFTFAFVFYFLSKKRPFRRAMAVVMGFGLIFYGLELIGQGTQAIRETNYFINSLEYFKENPVVAIIVTAIFTAIVHSSAVTVGFAMSLAASGLISLTDAIYWVYGANIGTTATALVASLGGNYIARQIAWAHCFYKTASVFLFYFFTSQFAQWIQSSHIQRDVANSHTIFNIIAALIFLP
;
A
#
# COMPACT_ATOMS: atom_id res chain seq x y z
N MET A 1 5.39 9.22 20.80
CA MET A 1 4.95 9.89 19.55
C MET A 1 4.79 8.93 18.39
N THR A 2 5.74 8.00 18.15
CA THR A 2 5.66 7.06 17.01
C THR A 2 4.41 6.18 17.00
N ILE A 3 4.03 5.57 18.13
CA ILE A 3 2.80 4.76 18.23
C ILE A 3 1.56 5.61 17.93
N ALA A 4 1.50 6.84 18.46
CA ALA A 4 0.40 7.76 18.17
C ALA A 4 0.36 8.11 16.67
N GLY A 5 1.51 8.37 16.05
CA GLY A 5 1.62 8.63 14.62
C GLY A 5 1.13 7.46 13.76
N ILE A 6 1.52 6.22 14.10
CA ILE A 6 1.02 5.00 13.44
C ILE A 6 -0.50 4.88 13.61
N SER A 7 -1.03 5.13 14.81
CA SER A 7 -2.48 5.09 15.07
C SER A 7 -3.24 6.13 14.26
N PHE A 8 -2.78 7.38 14.19
CA PHE A 8 -3.39 8.42 13.36
C PHE A 8 -3.30 8.09 11.87
N PHE A 9 -2.16 7.58 11.42
CA PHE A 9 -1.97 7.15 10.04
C PHE A 9 -2.96 6.04 9.66
N MET A 10 -3.02 4.97 10.47
CA MET A 10 -3.92 3.84 10.24
C MET A 10 -5.38 4.26 10.28
N TYR A 11 -5.78 5.07 11.26
CA TYR A 11 -7.16 5.56 11.34
C TYR A 11 -7.50 6.49 10.15
N GLY A 12 -6.58 7.36 9.74
CA GLY A 12 -6.72 8.21 8.57
C GLY A 12 -6.91 7.41 7.28
N MET A 13 -6.11 6.34 7.09
CA MET A 13 -6.25 5.39 5.99
C MET A 13 -7.62 4.72 5.97
N THR A 14 -8.10 4.21 7.11
CA THR A 14 -9.42 3.59 7.22
C THR A 14 -10.53 4.59 6.91
N LEU A 15 -10.45 5.80 7.49
CA LEU A 15 -11.44 6.86 7.27
C LEU A 15 -11.51 7.28 5.80
N ALA A 16 -10.36 7.42 5.13
CA ALA A 16 -10.30 7.73 3.71
C ALA A 16 -10.86 6.60 2.84
N SER A 17 -10.38 5.37 3.05
CA SER A 17 -10.79 4.19 2.28
C SER A 17 -12.30 3.93 2.35
N GLU A 18 -12.87 3.90 3.56
CA GLU A 18 -14.31 3.61 3.70
C GLU A 18 -15.20 4.67 3.06
N ASN A 19 -14.87 5.96 3.22
CA ASN A 19 -15.68 7.03 2.67
C ASN A 19 -15.54 7.15 1.16
N LEU A 20 -14.33 6.91 0.62
CA LEU A 20 -14.10 6.86 -0.82
C LEU A 20 -14.85 5.68 -1.45
N GLN A 21 -14.79 4.49 -0.83
CA GLN A 21 -15.53 3.31 -1.26
C GLN A 21 -17.05 3.57 -1.25
N LYS A 22 -17.57 4.20 -0.18
CA LYS A 22 -19.00 4.57 -0.07
C LYS A 22 -19.44 5.62 -1.11
N LEU A 23 -18.53 6.50 -1.53
CA LEU A 23 -18.79 7.47 -2.63
C LEU A 23 -18.71 6.80 -4.00
N ALA A 24 -17.85 5.80 -4.15
CA ALA A 24 -17.55 5.14 -5.41
C ALA A 24 -18.33 3.84 -5.63
N ALA A 25 -19.25 3.46 -4.75
CA ALA A 25 -19.94 2.16 -4.77
C ALA A 25 -20.55 1.80 -6.15
N ASN A 26 -21.21 2.74 -6.81
CA ASN A 26 -21.77 2.53 -8.15
C ASN A 26 -20.68 2.34 -9.21
N LYS A 27 -19.57 3.08 -9.10
CA LYS A 27 -18.42 2.95 -10.01
C LYS A 27 -17.72 1.60 -9.83
N ILE A 28 -17.56 1.14 -8.59
CA ILE A 28 -17.00 -0.18 -8.27
C ILE A 28 -17.83 -1.29 -8.94
N ARG A 29 -19.16 -1.25 -8.80
CA ARG A 29 -20.06 -2.21 -9.47
C ARG A 29 -19.89 -2.18 -11.00
N GLY A 30 -19.85 -0.99 -11.60
CA GLY A 30 -19.64 -0.82 -13.03
C GLY A 30 -18.25 -1.21 -13.54
N LEU A 31 -17.24 -1.25 -12.67
CA LEU A 31 -15.91 -1.77 -13.01
C LEU A 31 -15.87 -3.31 -12.94
N ILE A 32 -16.54 -3.90 -11.94
CA ILE A 32 -16.68 -5.36 -11.83
C ILE A 32 -17.43 -5.92 -13.05
N SER A 33 -18.45 -5.22 -13.56
CA SER A 33 -19.17 -5.64 -14.77
C SER A 33 -18.34 -5.55 -16.06
N LYS A 34 -17.15 -4.92 -16.02
CA LYS A 34 -16.22 -4.82 -17.16
C LYS A 34 -15.10 -5.87 -17.09
N LEU A 35 -15.12 -6.74 -16.09
CA LEU A 35 -14.22 -7.89 -16.04
C LEU A 35 -14.43 -8.74 -17.30
N SER A 36 -13.32 -9.05 -17.95
CA SER A 36 -13.30 -9.79 -19.20
C SER A 36 -12.04 -10.63 -19.25
N ASP A 37 -11.97 -11.55 -20.21
CA ASP A 37 -10.83 -12.44 -20.36
C ASP A 37 -9.61 -11.74 -20.98
N ARG A 38 -9.69 -10.43 -21.27
CA ARG A 38 -8.57 -9.61 -21.77
C ARG A 38 -7.71 -9.12 -20.59
N PRO A 39 -6.47 -9.62 -20.42
CA PRO A 39 -5.64 -9.32 -19.24
C PRO A 39 -5.38 -7.83 -19.05
N ILE A 40 -5.13 -7.11 -20.15
CA ILE A 40 -4.87 -5.66 -20.15
C ILE A 40 -6.07 -4.87 -19.60
N VAL A 41 -7.29 -5.26 -19.97
CA VAL A 41 -8.52 -4.64 -19.42
C VAL A 41 -8.60 -4.92 -17.92
N GLY A 42 -8.26 -6.14 -17.51
CA GLY A 42 -8.12 -6.52 -16.10
C GLY A 42 -7.16 -5.59 -15.34
N VAL A 43 -5.98 -5.31 -15.89
CA VAL A 43 -4.98 -4.40 -15.26
C VAL A 43 -5.58 -3.02 -15.01
N PHE A 44 -6.22 -2.42 -16.01
CA PHE A 44 -6.86 -1.11 -15.82
C PHE A 44 -7.99 -1.14 -14.81
N VAL A 45 -8.82 -2.20 -14.82
CA VAL A 45 -9.87 -2.40 -13.82
C VAL A 45 -9.27 -2.53 -12.41
N GLY A 46 -8.17 -3.27 -12.26
CA GLY A 46 -7.43 -3.42 -11.00
C GLY A 46 -6.87 -2.10 -10.48
N ILE A 47 -6.23 -1.32 -11.34
CA ILE A 47 -5.73 0.02 -11.00
C ILE A 47 -6.88 0.89 -10.48
N LEU A 48 -7.99 0.97 -11.22
CA LEU A 48 -9.13 1.81 -10.86
C LEU A 48 -9.82 1.32 -9.58
N LEU A 49 -10.03 0.01 -9.42
CA LEU A 49 -10.60 -0.56 -8.21
C LEU A 49 -9.73 -0.24 -6.99
N THR A 50 -8.41 -0.39 -7.10
CA THR A 50 -7.51 -0.08 -5.99
C THR A 50 -7.42 1.41 -5.71
N ILE A 51 -7.49 2.30 -6.70
CA ILE A 51 -7.58 3.75 -6.45
C ILE A 51 -8.85 4.08 -5.65
N LEU A 52 -9.99 3.47 -6.00
CA LEU A 52 -11.28 3.76 -5.36
C LEU A 52 -11.40 3.13 -3.96
N ILE A 53 -10.85 1.93 -3.78
CA ILE A 53 -10.89 1.18 -2.51
C ILE A 53 -9.70 1.54 -1.60
N GLN A 54 -8.61 2.08 -2.16
CA GLN A 54 -7.34 2.41 -1.47
C GLN A 54 -6.61 1.21 -0.83
N SER A 55 -7.01 -0.02 -1.17
CA SER A 55 -6.38 -1.23 -0.65
C SER A 55 -6.38 -2.33 -1.70
N SER A 56 -5.18 -2.70 -2.18
CA SER A 56 -5.01 -3.86 -3.06
C SER A 56 -5.40 -5.16 -2.36
N GLY A 57 -5.13 -5.29 -1.05
CA GLY A 57 -5.57 -6.43 -0.25
C GLY A 57 -7.09 -6.57 -0.23
N ALA A 58 -7.82 -5.48 0.00
CA ALA A 58 -9.29 -5.50 -0.01
C ALA A 58 -9.87 -5.83 -1.39
N VAL A 59 -9.28 -5.30 -2.47
CA VAL A 59 -9.68 -5.67 -3.84
C VAL A 59 -9.43 -7.16 -4.08
N THR A 60 -8.26 -7.69 -3.73
CA THR A 60 -7.97 -9.11 -3.97
C THR A 60 -8.82 -10.03 -3.09
N SER A 61 -9.07 -9.68 -1.82
CA SER A 61 -10.02 -10.42 -0.96
C SER A 61 -11.44 -10.40 -1.53
N MET A 62 -11.87 -9.30 -2.15
CA MET A 62 -13.14 -9.25 -2.88
C MET A 62 -13.14 -10.20 -4.08
N LEU A 63 -12.06 -10.25 -4.87
CA LEU A 63 -11.93 -11.19 -6.00
C LEU A 63 -11.93 -12.65 -5.53
N VAL A 64 -11.27 -12.95 -4.41
CA VAL A 64 -11.33 -14.26 -3.76
C VAL A 64 -12.78 -14.61 -3.37
N GLY A 65 -13.52 -13.67 -2.77
CA GLY A 65 -14.93 -13.85 -2.43
C GLY A 65 -15.82 -14.10 -3.66
N LEU A 66 -15.59 -13.36 -4.75
CA LEU A 66 -16.29 -13.58 -6.03
C LEU A 66 -15.93 -14.93 -6.66
N GLY A 67 -14.69 -15.38 -6.53
CA GLY A 67 -14.24 -16.70 -6.98
C GLY A 67 -14.90 -17.83 -6.16
N THR A 68 -15.03 -17.66 -4.84
CA THR A 68 -15.79 -18.57 -3.98
C THR A 68 -17.25 -18.68 -4.41
N ALA A 69 -17.86 -17.55 -4.80
CA ALA A 69 -19.23 -17.51 -5.29
C ALA A 69 -19.41 -17.99 -6.76
N GLY A 70 -18.32 -18.34 -7.46
CA GLY A 70 -18.36 -18.77 -8.86
C GLY A 70 -18.67 -17.65 -9.86
N VAL A 71 -18.53 -16.39 -9.46
CA VAL A 71 -18.86 -15.21 -10.28
C VAL A 71 -17.72 -14.84 -11.23
N VAL A 72 -16.48 -15.19 -10.89
CA VAL A 72 -15.28 -14.86 -11.67
C VAL A 72 -14.37 -16.08 -11.81
N THR A 73 -13.59 -16.12 -12.90
CA THR A 73 -12.55 -17.12 -13.12
C THR A 73 -11.17 -16.57 -12.77
N LEU A 74 -10.18 -17.45 -12.56
CA LEU A 74 -8.79 -17.05 -12.37
C LEU A 74 -8.29 -16.16 -13.52
N GLN A 75 -8.57 -16.56 -14.77
CA GLN A 75 -8.12 -15.86 -15.97
C GLN A 75 -8.61 -14.41 -16.01
N GLN A 76 -9.85 -14.16 -15.61
CA GLN A 76 -10.44 -12.81 -15.56
C GLN A 76 -9.78 -11.93 -14.48
N VAL A 77 -9.43 -12.50 -13.34
CA VAL A 77 -8.94 -11.74 -12.19
C VAL A 77 -7.42 -11.59 -12.16
N MET A 78 -6.65 -12.38 -12.92
CA MET A 78 -5.19 -12.26 -12.96
C MET A 78 -4.75 -10.85 -13.36
N GLY A 79 -5.32 -10.29 -14.44
CA GLY A 79 -5.04 -8.91 -14.85
C GLY A 79 -5.39 -7.90 -13.75
N VAL A 80 -6.53 -8.10 -13.06
CA VAL A 80 -6.98 -7.23 -11.96
C VAL A 80 -5.99 -7.27 -10.80
N ILE A 81 -5.54 -8.46 -10.40
CA ILE A 81 -4.57 -8.65 -9.33
C ILE A 81 -3.27 -7.89 -9.64
N LEU A 82 -2.74 -7.98 -10.86
CA LEU A 82 -1.54 -7.25 -11.27
C LEU A 82 -1.79 -5.73 -11.24
N GLY A 83 -2.94 -5.30 -11.76
CA GLY A 83 -3.36 -3.89 -11.74
C GLY A 83 -3.49 -3.30 -10.34
N THR A 84 -3.94 -4.11 -9.37
CA THR A 84 -4.08 -3.64 -7.98
C THR A 84 -2.76 -3.19 -7.37
N ALA A 85 -1.66 -3.87 -7.72
CA ALA A 85 -0.34 -3.53 -7.24
C ALA A 85 0.11 -2.17 -7.76
N ILE A 86 -0.13 -1.89 -9.05
CA ILE A 86 0.10 -0.58 -9.66
C ILE A 86 -0.81 0.48 -9.00
N GLY A 87 -2.09 0.18 -8.78
CA GLY A 87 -3.03 1.11 -8.15
C GLY A 87 -2.58 1.57 -6.75
N THR A 88 -2.05 0.67 -5.92
CA THR A 88 -1.52 1.02 -4.59
C THR A 88 -0.35 2.00 -4.65
N THR A 89 0.40 2.03 -5.77
CA THR A 89 1.51 2.95 -5.93
C THR A 89 1.06 4.41 -5.98
N ILE A 90 -0.17 4.69 -6.43
CA ILE A 90 -0.73 6.04 -6.45
C ILE A 90 -0.88 6.58 -5.03
N THR A 91 -1.33 5.74 -4.08
CA THR A 91 -1.38 6.11 -2.66
C THR A 91 0.02 6.47 -2.17
N VAL A 92 1.02 5.63 -2.44
CA VAL A 92 2.41 5.88 -2.04
C VAL A 92 2.98 7.15 -2.69
N GLN A 93 2.63 7.45 -3.94
CA GLN A 93 3.01 8.69 -4.61
C GLN A 93 2.38 9.92 -3.96
N ILE A 94 1.12 9.83 -3.51
CA ILE A 94 0.50 10.90 -2.72
C ILE A 94 1.24 11.11 -1.39
N LEU A 95 1.69 10.03 -0.74
CA LEU A 95 2.48 10.10 0.50
C LEU A 95 3.87 10.71 0.30
N SER A 96 4.41 10.66 -0.93
CA SER A 96 5.75 11.18 -1.24
C SER A 96 5.78 12.69 -1.47
N LEU A 97 4.60 13.29 -1.68
CA LEU A 97 4.44 14.72 -1.68
C LEU A 97 4.80 15.22 -0.28
N ASN A 98 5.79 16.10 -0.17
CA ASN A 98 6.25 16.67 1.10
C ASN A 98 5.19 17.62 1.69
N VAL A 99 4.03 17.07 2.04
CA VAL A 99 2.85 17.76 2.55
C VAL A 99 2.48 17.30 3.95
N ALA A 100 3.35 16.50 4.60
CA ALA A 100 3.20 16.04 5.97
C ALA A 100 2.84 17.20 6.92
N GLN A 101 3.58 18.32 6.82
CA GLN A 101 3.38 19.56 7.59
C GLN A 101 2.00 20.21 7.40
N TYR A 102 1.31 19.93 6.29
CA TYR A 102 -0.04 20.44 6.02
C TYR A 102 -1.13 19.47 6.48
N GLY A 103 -0.78 18.32 7.07
CA GLY A 103 -1.72 17.31 7.52
C GLY A 103 -2.73 17.84 8.54
N LEU A 104 -2.25 18.51 9.59
CA LEU A 104 -3.13 19.07 10.63
C LEU A 104 -4.02 20.21 10.11
N PRO A 105 -3.51 21.23 9.36
CA PRO A 105 -4.37 22.22 8.71
C PRO A 105 -5.44 21.62 7.80
N LEU A 106 -5.07 20.61 6.99
CA LEU A 106 -5.99 19.91 6.09
C LEU A 106 -7.07 19.16 6.86
N PHE A 107 -6.69 18.47 7.94
CA PHE A 107 -7.61 17.79 8.84
C PHE A 107 -8.59 18.77 9.47
N THR A 108 -8.11 19.87 10.06
CA THR A 108 -8.95 20.86 10.74
C THR A 108 -9.95 21.50 9.77
N PHE A 109 -9.49 21.89 8.57
CA PHE A 109 -10.37 22.38 7.52
C PHE A 109 -11.48 21.37 7.21
N ALA A 110 -11.11 20.13 6.89
CA ALA A 110 -12.07 19.10 6.52
C ALA A 110 -13.01 18.71 7.68
N PHE A 111 -12.53 18.76 8.93
CA PHE A 111 -13.32 18.51 10.14
C PHE A 111 -14.44 19.55 10.28
N VAL A 112 -14.14 20.84 10.13
CA VAL A 112 -15.15 21.91 10.20
C VAL A 112 -16.22 21.70 9.13
N PHE A 113 -15.82 21.49 7.88
CA PHE A 113 -16.79 21.26 6.81
C PHE A 113 -17.57 19.95 6.97
N TYR A 114 -16.96 18.88 7.51
CA TYR A 114 -17.65 17.63 7.80
C TYR A 114 -18.85 17.83 8.74
N PHE A 115 -18.68 18.63 9.80
CA PHE A 115 -19.74 18.91 10.78
C PHE A 115 -20.79 19.91 10.28
N LEU A 116 -20.38 20.91 9.48
CA LEU A 116 -21.32 21.87 8.89
C LEU A 116 -22.16 21.26 7.75
N SER A 117 -21.72 20.14 7.18
CA SER A 117 -22.33 19.53 6.01
C SER A 117 -23.58 18.72 6.31
N LYS A 118 -24.73 19.17 5.79
CA LYS A 118 -25.99 18.41 5.80
C LYS A 118 -26.08 17.38 4.65
N LYS A 119 -25.39 17.61 3.53
CA LYS A 119 -25.40 16.72 2.36
C LYS A 119 -24.49 15.50 2.58
N ARG A 120 -25.08 14.30 2.58
CA ARG A 120 -24.36 13.01 2.73
C ARG A 120 -23.13 12.85 1.82
N PRO A 121 -23.17 13.13 0.50
CA PRO A 121 -21.99 12.92 -0.36
C PRO A 121 -20.85 13.90 -0.03
N PHE A 122 -21.18 15.17 0.22
CA PHE A 122 -20.17 16.17 0.57
C PHE A 122 -19.54 15.88 1.95
N ARG A 123 -20.35 15.44 2.93
CA ARG A 123 -19.84 14.99 4.23
C ARG A 123 -18.88 13.80 4.11
N ARG A 124 -19.17 12.82 3.24
CA ARG A 124 -18.24 11.72 2.96
C ARG A 124 -16.96 12.21 2.28
N ALA A 125 -17.06 13.16 1.34
CA ALA A 125 -15.88 13.73 0.69
C ALA A 125 -14.97 14.44 1.71
N MET A 126 -15.54 15.20 2.65
CA MET A 126 -14.78 15.81 3.74
C MET A 126 -14.16 14.76 4.67
N ALA A 127 -14.84 13.64 4.95
CA ALA A 127 -14.23 12.54 5.69
C ALA A 127 -13.02 11.93 4.97
N VAL A 128 -13.05 11.85 3.63
CA VAL A 128 -11.88 11.43 2.84
C VAL A 128 -10.73 12.41 3.03
N VAL A 129 -10.98 13.72 2.93
CA VAL A 129 -9.96 14.75 3.14
C VAL A 129 -9.42 14.75 4.57
N MET A 130 -10.29 14.55 5.57
CA MET A 130 -9.88 14.34 6.97
C MET A 130 -8.95 13.14 7.09
N GLY A 131 -9.27 12.03 6.43
CA GLY A 131 -8.44 10.84 6.40
C GLY A 131 -7.04 11.12 5.86
N PHE A 132 -6.92 11.83 4.74
CA PHE A 132 -5.63 12.28 4.21
C PHE A 132 -4.88 13.23 5.17
N GLY A 133 -5.59 14.16 5.81
CA GLY A 133 -5.00 15.03 6.84
C GLY A 133 -4.39 14.24 8.00
N LEU A 134 -5.10 13.23 8.51
CA LEU A 134 -4.61 12.33 9.57
C LEU A 134 -3.44 11.45 9.11
N ILE A 135 -3.43 11.02 7.85
CA ILE A 135 -2.32 10.27 7.26
C ILE A 135 -1.04 11.11 7.28
N PHE A 136 -1.12 12.33 6.74
CA PHE A 136 0.02 13.25 6.68
C PHE A 136 0.51 13.67 8.08
N TYR A 137 -0.42 13.97 8.99
CA TYR A 137 -0.08 14.27 10.38
C TYR A 137 0.53 13.05 11.11
N GLY A 138 0.01 11.85 10.83
CA GLY A 138 0.57 10.59 11.34
C GLY A 138 2.01 10.39 10.90
N LEU A 139 2.34 10.64 9.62
CA LEU A 139 3.72 10.60 9.11
C LEU A 139 4.63 11.60 9.81
N GLU A 140 4.15 12.82 10.07
CA GLU A 140 4.91 13.83 10.81
C GLU A 140 5.23 13.38 12.24
N LEU A 141 4.23 12.85 12.96
CA LEU A 141 4.41 12.32 14.31
C LEU A 141 5.31 11.08 14.38
N ILE A 142 5.28 10.24 13.35
CA ILE A 142 6.23 9.14 13.19
C ILE A 142 7.64 9.71 13.07
N GLY A 143 7.87 10.70 12.19
CA GLY A 143 9.17 11.34 12.03
C GLY A 143 9.71 11.95 13.32
N GLN A 144 8.88 12.70 14.05
CA GLN A 144 9.23 13.27 15.36
C GLN A 144 9.53 12.19 16.41
N GLY A 145 8.68 11.15 16.49
CA GLY A 145 8.87 10.06 17.44
C GLY A 145 10.12 9.23 17.17
N THR A 146 10.47 9.07 15.90
CA THR A 146 11.70 8.40 15.47
C THR A 146 12.96 9.16 15.89
N GLN A 147 12.93 10.50 15.97
CA GLN A 147 14.07 11.27 16.50
C GLN A 147 14.35 10.93 17.97
N ALA A 148 13.31 10.75 18.79
CA ALA A 148 13.46 10.37 20.20
C ALA A 148 13.97 8.92 20.37
N ILE A 149 13.59 8.01 19.48
CA ILE A 149 14.00 6.60 19.55
C ILE A 149 15.43 6.38 19.01
N ARG A 150 15.95 7.31 18.18
CA ARG A 150 17.33 7.31 17.67
C ARG A 150 18.39 7.27 18.77
N GLU A 151 18.05 7.71 19.98
CA GLU A 151 18.95 7.72 21.14
C GLU A 151 19.05 6.36 21.83
N THR A 152 18.23 5.37 21.45
CA THR A 152 18.25 4.03 22.05
C THR A 152 19.13 3.06 21.24
N ASN A 153 20.12 2.47 21.90
CA ASN A 153 21.04 1.51 21.27
C ASN A 153 20.30 0.31 20.63
N TYR A 154 19.22 -0.17 21.25
CA TYR A 154 18.44 -1.29 20.71
C TYR A 154 17.86 -1.01 19.32
N PHE A 155 17.34 0.20 19.09
CA PHE A 155 16.73 0.54 17.81
C PHE A 155 17.77 0.69 16.71
N ILE A 156 18.88 1.38 16.99
CA ILE A 156 19.99 1.52 16.03
C ILE A 156 20.60 0.17 15.69
N ASN A 157 20.88 -0.67 16.68
CA ASN A 157 21.41 -2.02 16.46
C ASN A 157 20.45 -2.87 15.62
N SER A 158 19.14 -2.69 15.77
CA SER A 158 18.14 -3.38 14.95
C SER A 158 18.17 -2.92 13.50
N LEU A 159 18.30 -1.60 13.26
CA LEU A 159 18.43 -1.05 11.91
C LEU A 159 19.75 -1.46 11.24
N GLU A 160 20.85 -1.48 11.98
CA GLU A 160 22.15 -1.98 11.49
C GLU A 160 22.06 -3.47 11.15
N TYR A 161 21.45 -4.28 12.02
CA TYR A 161 21.23 -5.69 11.74
C TYR A 161 20.38 -5.92 10.47
N PHE A 162 19.34 -5.12 10.27
CA PHE A 162 18.51 -5.19 9.05
C PHE A 162 19.28 -4.77 7.79
N LYS A 163 20.17 -3.79 7.91
CA LYS A 163 21.05 -3.37 6.82
C LYS A 163 22.03 -4.48 6.40
N GLU A 164 22.61 -5.18 7.37
CA GLU A 164 23.50 -6.32 7.11
C GLU A 164 22.74 -7.57 6.63
N ASN A 165 21.46 -7.69 6.99
CA ASN A 165 20.62 -8.84 6.66
C ASN A 165 19.32 -8.44 5.91
N PRO A 166 19.42 -8.04 4.62
CA PRO A 166 18.27 -7.59 3.82
C PRO A 166 17.10 -8.57 3.76
N VAL A 167 17.36 -9.88 3.74
CA VAL A 167 16.32 -10.91 3.75
C VAL A 167 15.50 -10.85 5.04
N VAL A 168 16.15 -10.62 6.18
CA VAL A 168 15.46 -10.46 7.46
C VAL A 168 14.60 -9.19 7.44
N ALA A 169 15.12 -8.09 6.89
CA ALA A 169 14.36 -6.85 6.74
C ALA A 169 13.07 -7.08 5.90
N ILE A 170 13.16 -7.81 4.79
CA ILE A 170 12.02 -8.20 3.94
C ILE A 170 11.00 -9.03 4.74
N ILE A 171 11.45 -10.04 5.49
CA ILE A 171 10.55 -10.92 6.26
C ILE A 171 9.84 -10.13 7.37
N VAL A 172 10.58 -9.34 8.15
CA VAL A 172 10.02 -8.55 9.26
C VAL A 172 8.99 -7.54 8.75
N THR A 173 9.30 -6.84 7.65
CA THR A 173 8.37 -5.87 7.05
C THR A 173 7.18 -6.54 6.35
N ALA A 174 7.34 -7.75 5.84
CA ALA A 174 6.23 -8.57 5.36
C ALA A 174 5.28 -8.97 6.50
N ILE A 175 5.82 -9.42 7.63
CA ILE A 175 5.01 -9.75 8.82
C ILE A 175 4.30 -8.50 9.35
N PHE A 176 5.01 -7.38 9.48
CA PHE A 176 4.43 -6.11 9.91
C PHE A 176 3.28 -5.69 8.99
N THR A 177 3.47 -5.79 7.68
CA THR A 177 2.44 -5.46 6.70
C THR A 177 1.27 -6.44 6.73
N ALA A 178 1.52 -7.72 6.99
CA ALA A 178 0.47 -8.72 7.13
C ALA A 178 -0.41 -8.43 8.36
N ILE A 179 0.18 -7.99 9.48
CA ILE A 179 -0.54 -7.62 10.71
C ILE A 179 -1.34 -6.33 10.51
N VAL A 180 -0.74 -5.32 9.90
CA VAL A 180 -1.36 -4.02 9.68
C VAL A 180 -2.31 -4.05 8.47
N HIS A 181 -2.21 -5.07 7.63
CA HIS A 181 -2.99 -5.28 6.40
C HIS A 181 -2.86 -4.15 5.36
N SER A 182 -1.79 -3.34 5.41
CA SER A 182 -1.59 -2.21 4.49
C SER A 182 -0.13 -1.96 4.16
N SER A 183 0.24 -2.13 2.89
CA SER A 183 1.59 -1.81 2.41
C SER A 183 1.88 -0.31 2.44
N ALA A 184 0.89 0.54 2.23
CA ALA A 184 1.10 1.99 2.27
C ALA A 184 1.49 2.48 3.67
N VAL A 185 1.05 1.81 4.75
CA VAL A 185 1.54 2.09 6.11
C VAL A 185 3.03 1.75 6.23
N THR A 186 3.41 0.55 5.81
CA THR A 186 4.81 0.08 5.89
C THR A 186 5.75 0.91 5.03
N VAL A 187 5.33 1.23 3.79
CA VAL A 187 6.12 2.07 2.88
C VAL A 187 6.19 3.50 3.40
N GLY A 188 5.10 4.07 3.93
CA GLY A 188 5.10 5.39 4.57
C GLY A 188 6.03 5.44 5.78
N PHE A 189 6.09 4.37 6.57
CA PHE A 189 7.04 4.25 7.67
C PHE A 189 8.49 4.21 7.18
N ALA A 190 8.79 3.41 6.15
CA ALA A 190 10.11 3.39 5.52
C ALA A 190 10.52 4.78 4.98
N MET A 191 9.59 5.49 4.32
CA MET A 191 9.81 6.85 3.83
C MET A 191 10.15 7.82 4.96
N SER A 192 9.48 7.71 6.11
CA SER A 192 9.77 8.54 7.28
C SER A 192 11.16 8.24 7.88
N LEU A 193 11.57 6.97 7.96
CA LEU A 193 12.90 6.62 8.44
C LEU A 193 14.00 7.09 7.49
N ALA A 194 13.76 6.96 6.18
CA ALA A 194 14.69 7.41 5.14
C ALA A 194 14.81 8.94 5.12
N ALA A 195 13.70 9.66 5.30
CA ALA A 195 13.69 11.12 5.43
C ALA A 195 14.50 11.62 6.64
N SER A 196 14.50 10.86 7.75
CA SER A 196 15.29 11.14 8.94
C SER A 196 16.76 10.70 8.83
N GLY A 197 17.16 10.10 7.70
CA GLY A 197 18.52 9.61 7.46
C GLY A 197 18.89 8.35 8.25
N LEU A 198 17.91 7.61 8.77
CA LEU A 198 18.15 6.40 9.57
C LEU A 198 18.33 5.15 8.74
N ILE A 199 17.70 5.11 7.56
CA ILE A 199 17.85 4.02 6.61
C ILE A 199 18.18 4.62 5.23
N SER A 200 18.96 3.91 4.43
CA SER A 200 19.27 4.31 3.06
C SER A 200 18.09 4.05 2.11
N LEU A 201 18.18 4.56 0.86
CA LEU A 201 17.22 4.23 -0.20
C LEU A 201 17.14 2.71 -0.42
N THR A 202 18.28 2.03 -0.44
CA THR A 202 18.38 0.59 -0.63
C THR A 202 17.64 -0.17 0.49
N ASP A 203 17.83 0.25 1.73
CA ASP A 203 17.13 -0.33 2.90
C ASP A 203 15.61 -0.14 2.76
N ALA A 204 15.17 1.07 2.40
CA ALA A 204 13.76 1.36 2.18
C ALA A 204 13.15 0.53 1.03
N ILE A 205 13.92 0.22 -0.03
CA ILE A 205 13.47 -0.67 -1.11
C ILE A 205 13.27 -2.11 -0.59
N TYR A 206 14.15 -2.62 0.27
CA TYR A 206 13.93 -3.92 0.90
C TYR A 206 12.66 -3.95 1.76
N TRP A 207 12.34 -2.85 2.45
CA TRP A 207 11.10 -2.72 3.21
C TRP A 207 9.87 -2.67 2.29
N VAL A 208 9.99 -2.02 1.14
CA VAL A 208 8.94 -2.00 0.10
C VAL A 208 8.67 -3.41 -0.45
N TYR A 209 9.70 -4.23 -0.63
CA TYR A 209 9.54 -5.62 -1.04
C TYR A 209 8.78 -6.45 0.00
N GLY A 210 9.16 -6.34 1.27
CA GLY A 210 8.43 -7.00 2.34
C GLY A 210 6.98 -6.53 2.42
N ALA A 211 6.75 -5.22 2.28
CA ALA A 211 5.40 -4.66 2.23
C ALA A 211 4.55 -5.25 1.10
N ASN A 212 5.15 -5.50 -0.07
CA ASN A 212 4.46 -6.17 -1.16
C ASN A 212 4.07 -7.60 -0.79
N ILE A 213 5.01 -8.41 -0.29
CA ILE A 213 4.73 -9.80 0.12
C ILE A 213 3.65 -9.83 1.22
N GLY A 214 3.77 -8.97 2.23
CA GLY A 214 2.84 -8.96 3.37
C GLY A 214 1.39 -8.69 3.00
N THR A 215 1.11 -7.91 1.95
CA THR A 215 -0.28 -7.67 1.51
C THR A 215 -1.00 -8.92 1.03
N THR A 216 -0.27 -9.98 0.67
CA THR A 216 -0.84 -11.26 0.22
C THR A 216 -1.58 -12.01 1.34
N ALA A 217 -1.25 -11.74 2.61
CA ALA A 217 -1.87 -12.36 3.77
C ALA A 217 -3.40 -12.18 3.78
N THR A 218 -3.90 -11.01 3.38
CA THR A 218 -5.35 -10.73 3.32
C THR A 218 -6.09 -11.66 2.36
N ALA A 219 -5.50 -11.95 1.20
CA ALA A 219 -6.08 -12.84 0.21
C ALA A 219 -5.98 -14.31 0.64
N LEU A 220 -4.85 -14.70 1.23
CA LEU A 220 -4.65 -16.04 1.79
C LEU A 220 -5.69 -16.34 2.86
N VAL A 221 -5.86 -15.43 3.83
CA VAL A 221 -6.89 -15.54 4.88
C VAL A 221 -8.30 -15.56 4.28
N ALA A 222 -8.60 -14.68 3.33
CA ALA A 222 -9.91 -14.65 2.68
C ALA A 222 -10.24 -15.93 1.88
N SER A 223 -9.22 -16.67 1.44
CA SER A 223 -9.40 -17.94 0.71
C SER A 223 -9.60 -19.15 1.62
N LEU A 224 -9.39 -19.00 2.93
CA LEU A 224 -9.64 -20.06 3.91
C LEU A 224 -11.13 -20.41 3.91
N GLY A 225 -11.44 -21.69 3.72
CA GLY A 225 -12.83 -22.16 3.56
C GLY A 225 -13.45 -21.92 2.18
N GLY A 226 -12.72 -21.31 1.24
CA GLY A 226 -13.15 -21.13 -0.15
C GLY A 226 -12.93 -22.36 -1.05
N ASN A 227 -13.50 -22.30 -2.26
CA ASN A 227 -13.37 -23.33 -3.29
C ASN A 227 -11.99 -23.30 -3.99
N TYR A 228 -11.78 -24.16 -4.99
CA TYR A 228 -10.50 -24.25 -5.70
C TYR A 228 -10.11 -22.95 -6.41
N ILE A 229 -11.08 -22.22 -6.99
CA ILE A 229 -10.86 -20.94 -7.67
C ILE A 229 -10.37 -19.91 -6.65
N ALA A 230 -11.03 -19.79 -5.50
CA ALA A 230 -10.66 -18.87 -4.44
C ALA A 230 -9.21 -19.08 -3.95
N ARG A 231 -8.81 -20.34 -3.78
CA ARG A 231 -7.43 -20.70 -3.41
C ARG A 231 -6.44 -20.38 -4.53
N GLN A 232 -6.79 -20.66 -5.79
CA GLN A 232 -5.95 -20.32 -6.94
C GLN A 232 -5.69 -18.81 -7.03
N ILE A 233 -6.71 -17.98 -6.83
CA ILE A 233 -6.61 -16.51 -6.83
C ILE A 233 -5.63 -16.04 -5.75
N ALA A 234 -5.77 -16.55 -4.51
CA ALA A 234 -4.90 -16.17 -3.41
C ALA A 234 -3.45 -16.62 -3.61
N TRP A 235 -3.24 -17.86 -4.06
CA TRP A 235 -1.91 -18.38 -4.34
C TRP A 235 -1.24 -17.70 -5.53
N ALA A 236 -1.99 -17.38 -6.59
CA ALA A 236 -1.46 -16.61 -7.70
C ALA A 236 -1.00 -15.22 -7.26
N HIS A 237 -1.78 -14.53 -6.42
CA HIS A 237 -1.39 -13.25 -5.81
C HIS A 237 -0.10 -13.38 -4.97
N CYS A 238 -0.03 -14.40 -4.12
CA CYS A 238 1.15 -14.65 -3.30
C CYS A 238 2.39 -14.96 -4.15
N PHE A 239 2.23 -15.83 -5.14
CA PHE A 239 3.30 -16.28 -6.02
C PHE A 239 3.91 -15.13 -6.82
N TYR A 240 3.12 -14.34 -7.57
CA TYR A 240 3.72 -13.31 -8.42
C TYR A 240 4.43 -12.24 -7.58
N LYS A 241 3.89 -11.84 -6.42
CA LYS A 241 4.55 -10.85 -5.55
C LYS A 241 5.86 -11.37 -4.99
N THR A 242 5.87 -12.61 -4.50
CA THR A 242 7.08 -13.23 -3.95
C THR A 242 8.13 -13.45 -5.05
N ALA A 243 7.72 -13.95 -6.21
CA ALA A 243 8.60 -14.13 -7.36
C ALA A 243 9.16 -12.80 -7.88
N SER A 244 8.35 -11.72 -7.91
CA SER A 244 8.82 -10.38 -8.28
C SER A 244 9.89 -9.86 -7.33
N VAL A 245 9.71 -10.03 -6.02
CA VAL A 245 10.73 -9.65 -5.03
C VAL A 245 12.01 -10.46 -5.23
N PHE A 246 11.89 -11.77 -5.46
CA PHE A 246 13.07 -12.62 -5.71
C PHE A 246 13.85 -12.19 -6.95
N LEU A 247 13.17 -11.84 -8.05
CA LEU A 247 13.81 -11.35 -9.28
C LEU A 247 14.55 -10.03 -9.05
N PHE A 248 13.92 -9.09 -8.34
CA PHE A 248 14.49 -7.77 -8.09
C PHE A 248 15.60 -7.77 -7.04
N TYR A 249 15.58 -8.73 -6.10
CA TYR A 249 16.52 -8.80 -4.99
C TYR A 249 17.99 -8.64 -5.44
N PHE A 250 18.39 -9.37 -6.49
CA PHE A 250 19.78 -9.38 -7.00
C PHE A 250 20.23 -8.06 -7.64
N PHE A 251 19.29 -7.21 -8.07
CA PHE A 251 19.58 -5.94 -8.76
C PHE A 251 19.25 -4.72 -7.90
N THR A 252 18.95 -4.93 -6.61
CA THR A 252 18.39 -3.87 -5.74
C THR A 252 19.35 -2.69 -5.56
N SER A 253 20.65 -2.93 -5.44
CA SER A 253 21.64 -1.86 -5.26
C SER A 253 21.79 -1.01 -6.52
N GLN A 254 21.86 -1.64 -7.70
CA GLN A 254 21.91 -0.94 -8.99
C GLN A 254 20.60 -0.18 -9.25
N PHE A 255 19.47 -0.79 -8.92
CA PHE A 255 18.15 -0.17 -9.02
C PHE A 255 18.02 1.06 -8.13
N ALA A 256 18.51 0.98 -6.88
CA ALA A 256 18.54 2.11 -5.96
C ALA A 256 19.39 3.27 -6.52
N GLN A 257 20.59 2.99 -7.01
CA GLN A 257 21.48 3.99 -7.61
C GLN A 257 20.87 4.67 -8.84
N TRP A 258 20.14 3.91 -9.68
CA TRP A 258 19.50 4.45 -10.88
C TRP A 258 18.34 5.40 -10.57
N ILE A 259 17.59 5.14 -9.50
CA ILE A 259 16.44 5.97 -9.10
C ILE A 259 16.86 7.16 -8.26
N GLN A 260 17.96 7.04 -7.50
CA GLN A 260 18.37 8.02 -6.51
C GLN A 260 18.43 9.44 -7.07
N SER A 261 17.72 10.35 -6.41
CA SER A 261 17.65 11.76 -6.72
C SER A 261 17.87 12.60 -5.46
N SER A 262 17.52 13.88 -5.50
CA SER A 262 17.60 14.78 -4.34
C SER A 262 16.46 14.58 -3.31
N HIS A 263 15.43 13.78 -3.63
CA HIS A 263 14.23 13.64 -2.79
C HIS A 263 13.95 12.18 -2.40
N ILE A 264 14.50 11.76 -1.26
CA ILE A 264 14.46 10.36 -0.80
C ILE A 264 13.04 9.77 -0.72
N GLN A 265 12.04 10.54 -0.27
CA GLN A 265 10.65 10.05 -0.22
C GLN A 265 10.10 9.76 -1.62
N ARG A 266 10.43 10.60 -2.61
CA ARG A 266 10.05 10.39 -4.01
C ARG A 266 10.78 9.18 -4.59
N ASP A 267 12.05 8.99 -4.24
CA ASP A 267 12.83 7.83 -4.70
C ASP A 267 12.24 6.51 -4.20
N VAL A 268 11.80 6.46 -2.94
CA VAL A 268 11.07 5.31 -2.37
C VAL A 268 9.73 5.09 -3.08
N ALA A 269 8.99 6.15 -3.38
CA ALA A 269 7.72 6.03 -4.10
C ALA A 269 7.92 5.58 -5.56
N ASN A 270 8.94 6.11 -6.23
CA ASN A 270 9.29 5.76 -7.61
C ASN A 270 9.78 4.32 -7.70
N SER A 271 10.62 3.87 -6.77
CA SER A 271 11.07 2.46 -6.71
C SER A 271 9.88 1.52 -6.52
N HIS A 272 8.94 1.86 -5.65
CA HIS A 272 7.70 1.10 -5.49
C HIS A 272 6.84 1.08 -6.77
N THR A 273 6.67 2.23 -7.44
CA THR A 273 5.92 2.31 -8.72
C THR A 273 6.57 1.46 -9.80
N ILE A 274 7.87 1.64 -10.03
CA ILE A 274 8.61 0.97 -11.10
C ILE A 274 8.68 -0.54 -10.85
N PHE A 275 8.94 -0.95 -9.61
CA PHE A 275 8.90 -2.36 -9.20
C PHE A 275 7.56 -3.01 -9.55
N ASN A 276 6.44 -2.41 -9.18
CA ASN A 276 5.12 -2.99 -9.42
C ASN A 276 4.71 -2.96 -10.90
N ILE A 277 5.13 -1.95 -11.67
CA ILE A 277 4.89 -1.91 -13.11
C ILE A 277 5.67 -3.02 -13.81
N ILE A 278 6.96 -3.17 -13.51
CA ILE A 278 7.78 -4.23 -14.12
C ILE A 278 7.27 -5.61 -13.71
N ALA A 279 6.93 -5.81 -12.43
CA ALA A 279 6.29 -7.04 -11.96
C ALA A 279 5.00 -7.33 -12.75
N ALA A 280 4.13 -6.33 -12.93
CA ALA A 280 2.90 -6.51 -13.70
C ALA A 280 3.17 -6.87 -15.17
N LEU A 281 4.22 -6.32 -15.79
CA LEU A 281 4.61 -6.64 -17.17
C LEU A 281 5.19 -8.06 -17.30
N ILE A 282 6.02 -8.49 -16.35
CA ILE A 282 6.63 -9.84 -16.35
C ILE A 282 5.56 -10.93 -16.19
N PHE A 283 4.58 -10.69 -15.32
CA PHE A 283 3.56 -11.69 -14.97
C PHE A 283 2.23 -11.51 -15.72
N LEU A 284 2.17 -10.62 -16.71
CA LEU A 284 0.97 -10.45 -17.54
C LEU A 284 0.74 -11.74 -18.35
N PRO A 285 -0.45 -12.36 -18.27
CA PRO A 285 -0.77 -13.58 -19.02
C PRO A 285 -1.10 -13.30 -20.48
#